data_AF-A0AAW9SEY4-F1
#
_entry.id   AF-A0AAW9SEY4-F1
#
_cell.length_a   1.000
_cell.length_b   1.000
_cell.length_c   1.000
_cell.angle_alpha   90.00
_cell.angle_beta   90.00
_cell.angle_gamma   90.00
#
_symmetry.space_group_name_H-M   'P 1'
#
loop_
_entity.id
_entity.type
_entity.pdbx_description
1 polymer ?
#
loop_
_entity_poly.entity_id
_entity_poly.type
_entity_poly.pdbx_seq_one_letter_code
_entity_poly.pdbx_strand_id
1 'polypeptide(L)' 'MLNGKSILITGGTGSLGKALTKTILERWPEVRRLVIFSRDEQ' A
#
# COMPACT_ATOMS: atom_id res chain seq x y z
N MET A 1 -10.32 -7.49 -4.89
CA MET A 1 -11.27 -6.36 -5.02
C MET A 1 -10.86 -5.28 -4.03
N LEU A 2 -10.18 -4.21 -4.50
CA LEU A 2 -9.72 -3.11 -3.63
C LEU A 2 -10.14 -1.71 -4.12
N ASN A 3 -10.79 -1.59 -5.29
CA ASN A 3 -11.33 -0.32 -5.78
C ASN A 3 -12.32 0.28 -4.75
N GLY A 4 -12.26 1.60 -4.57
CA GLY A 4 -13.06 2.36 -3.61
C GLY A 4 -12.68 2.15 -2.13
N LYS A 5 -11.75 1.23 -1.82
CA LYS A 5 -11.38 0.92 -0.43
C LYS A 5 -10.23 1.80 0.07
N SER A 6 -10.17 1.96 1.39
CA SER A 6 -8.98 2.51 2.05
C SER A 6 -8.17 1.39 2.66
N ILE A 7 -6.86 1.45 2.47
CA ILE A 7 -5.90 0.42 2.90
C ILE A 7 -4.81 1.10 3.73
N LEU A 8 -4.46 0.47 4.85
CA LEU A 8 -3.29 0.79 5.67
C LEU A 8 -2.31 -0.37 5.59
N ILE A 9 -1.07 -0.09 5.19
CA ILE A 9 0.05 -1.03 5.22
C ILE A 9 1.01 -0.58 6.33
N THR A 10 1.08 -1.36 7.42
CA THR A 10 2.08 -1.16 8.48
C THR A 10 3.38 -1.90 8.15
N GLY A 11 4.54 -1.32 8.46
CA GLY A 11 5.83 -1.91 8.09
C GLY A 11 6.05 -1.95 6.57
N GLY A 12 5.37 -1.08 5.82
CA GLY A 12 5.35 -1.14 4.37
C GLY A 12 6.64 -0.70 3.67
N THR A 13 7.67 -0.30 4.42
CA THR A 13 9.00 0.07 3.88
C THR A 13 9.85 -1.16 3.50
N GLY A 14 9.53 -2.35 4.03
CA GLY A 14 10.17 -3.61 3.67
C GLY A 14 9.92 -4.03 2.22
N SER A 15 10.68 -5.02 1.74
CA SER A 15 10.57 -5.56 0.37
C SER A 15 9.16 -6.02 0.01
N LEU A 16 8.49 -6.71 0.93
CA LEU A 16 7.10 -7.14 0.75
C LEU A 16 6.13 -5.96 0.67
N GLY A 17 6.28 -4.96 1.55
CA GLY A 17 5.43 -3.78 1.55
C GLY A 17 5.51 -3.01 0.24
N LYS A 18 6.72 -2.83 -0.29
CA LYS A 18 6.96 -2.23 -1.62
C LYS A 18 6.31 -3.04 -2.74
N ALA A 19 6.46 -4.37 -2.74
CA ALA A 19 5.84 -5.24 -3.74
C ALA A 19 4.30 -5.22 -3.68
N LEU A 20 3.74 -5.20 -2.47
CA LEU A 20 2.30 -5.08 -2.25
C LEU A 20 1.77 -3.74 -2.74
N THR A 21 2.42 -2.63 -2.39
CA THR A 21 2.06 -1.29 -2.87
C THR A 21 2.03 -1.25 -4.40
N LYS A 22 3.08 -1.76 -5.06
CA LYS A 22 3.14 -1.83 -6.53
C LYS A 22 1.98 -2.65 -7.10
N THR A 23 1.77 -3.86 -6.56
CA THR A 23 0.69 -4.75 -7.00
C THR A 23 -0.70 -4.13 -6.81
N ILE A 24 -0.90 -3.41 -5.71
CA ILE A 24 -2.18 -2.77 -5.39
C ILE A 24 -2.49 -1.67 -6.40
N LEU A 25 -1.52 -0.80 -6.69
CA LEU A 25 -1.68 0.30 -7.63
C LEU A 25 -1.88 -0.20 -9.08
N GLU A 26 -1.22 -1.30 -9.46
CA GLU A 26 -1.37 -1.90 -10.79
C GLU A 26 -2.72 -2.61 -10.99
N ARG A 27 -3.18 -3.38 -10.00
CA ARG A 27 -4.38 -4.22 -10.12
C ARG A 27 -5.68 -3.51 -9.69
N TRP A 28 -5.59 -2.50 -8.85
CA TRP A 28 -6.72 -1.74 -8.32
C TRP A 28 -6.45 -0.23 -8.35
N PRO A 29 -6.36 0.36 -9.56
CA PRO A 29 -6.01 1.77 -9.74
C PRO A 29 -7.02 2.73 -9.08
N GLU A 30 -8.26 2.30 -8.89
CA GLU A 30 -9.31 3.09 -8.23
C GLU A 30 -9.34 2.89 -6.71
N VAL A 31 -8.24 2.47 -6.08
CA VAL A 31 -8.14 2.44 -4.62
C VAL A 31 -8.36 3.86 -4.08
N ARG A 32 -9.28 4.01 -3.13
CA ARG A 32 -9.67 5.34 -2.62
C ARG A 32 -8.57 5.98 -1.78
N ARG A 33 -7.82 5.16 -1.04
CA ARG A 33 -6.68 5.62 -0.22
C ARG A 33 -5.74 4.46 0.06
N LEU A 34 -4.44 4.68 -0.12
CA LEU A 34 -3.40 3.75 0.31
C LEU A 34 -2.44 4.50 1.24
N VAL A 35 -2.40 4.10 2.51
CA VAL A 35 -1.49 4.66 3.51
C VAL A 35 -0.41 3.65 3.81
N ILE A 36 0.83 4.06 3.70
CA ILE A 36 1.98 3.27 4.12
C ILE A 36 2.50 3.89 5.41
N PHE A 37 2.46 3.12 6.49
CA PHE A 37 2.95 3.53 7.80
C PHE A 37 4.13 2.64 8.20
N SER A 38 5.24 3.26 8.55
CA SER A 38 6.42 2.56 9.07
C SER A 38 7.08 3.44 10.12
N ARG A 39 7.90 2.81 10.95
CA ARG A 39 8.75 3.50 11.94
C ARG A 39 10.11 3.89 11.35
N ASP A 40 10.36 3.57 10.08
CA ASP A 40 11.57 4.02 9.38
C ASP A 40 11.52 5.55 9.26
N GLU A 41 12.40 6.22 10.01
CA GLU A 41 12.65 7.66 10.00
C GLU A 41 13.79 8.04 9.04
N GLN A 42 13.99 7.30 7.94
CA GLN A 42 15.09 7.59 7.01
C GLN A 42 15.10 9.04 6.53
#